data_AF-A0A3T1DA04-F1
#
_entry.id   AF-A0A3T1DA04-F1
#
_cell.length_a   1.000
_cell.length_b   1.000
_cell.length_c   1.000
_cell.angle_alpha   90.00
_cell.angle_beta   90.00
_cell.angle_gamma   90.00
#
_symmetry.space_group_name_H-M   'P 1'
#
loop_
_entity.id
_entity.type
_entity.pdbx_description
1 polymer ?
#
loop_
_entity_poly.entity_id
_entity_poly.type
_entity_poly.pdbx_seq_one_letter_code
_entity_poly.pdbx_strand_id
1 'polypeptide(L)'
;MLKAIASKRPSSKKQTLLFIGHSGGGIAGLHAAQLLQDSGSERYIVMIGSPKCRIPVQLDTSVLTINAADIRRGGRGKSPDRVSRLGTHGGWRAGKLGLPTWHRQKYAPIDNRNVPIIGGHADYFRDSEPYVDVTGRSNLDLTLETIQTWLTRLK
;
A
#
# COMPACT_ATOMS: atom_id res chain seq x y z
N MET A 1 -13.12 -14.71 16.49
CA MET A 1 -12.39 -15.65 15.62
C MET A 1 -12.96 -15.52 14.20
N LEU A 2 -12.32 -14.72 13.34
CA LEU A 2 -12.74 -14.59 11.94
C LEU A 2 -12.09 -15.71 11.13
N LYS A 3 -12.89 -16.68 10.66
CA LYS A 3 -12.45 -17.71 9.71
C LYS A 3 -12.30 -17.05 8.34
N ALA A 4 -11.06 -16.90 7.87
CA ALA A 4 -10.79 -16.48 6.50
C ALA A 4 -11.39 -17.49 5.52
N ILE A 5 -12.16 -17.02 4.54
CA ILE A 5 -12.70 -17.84 3.46
C ILE A 5 -11.55 -18.16 2.52
N ALA A 6 -10.77 -19.19 2.86
CA ALA A 6 -9.91 -19.85 1.90
C ALA A 6 -10.83 -20.60 0.93
N SER A 7 -10.84 -20.17 -0.34
CA SER A 7 -11.55 -20.86 -1.42
C SER A 7 -11.22 -22.35 -1.42
N LYS A 8 -12.26 -23.20 -1.47
CA LYS A 8 -12.18 -24.65 -1.66
C LYS A 8 -11.58 -24.98 -3.04
N ARG A 9 -10.28 -24.80 -3.24
CA ARG A 9 -9.53 -25.45 -4.32
C ARG A 9 -8.46 -26.31 -3.69
N PRO A 10 -8.57 -27.66 -3.75
CA PRO A 10 -7.45 -28.52 -3.44
C PRO A 10 -6.43 -28.33 -4.56
N SER A 11 -5.47 -27.46 -4.33
CA SER A 11 -4.31 -27.26 -5.19
C SER A 11 -3.10 -27.57 -4.34
N SER A 12 -2.41 -28.66 -4.66
CA SER A 12 -1.11 -29.04 -4.07
C SER A 12 0.01 -28.04 -4.38
N LYS A 13 -0.28 -26.94 -5.10
CA LYS A 13 0.66 -25.88 -5.43
C LYS A 13 0.47 -24.67 -4.51
N LYS A 14 1.59 -24.15 -4.00
CA LYS A 14 1.69 -22.83 -3.36
C LYS A 14 0.97 -21.81 -4.24
N GLN A 15 0.03 -21.06 -3.66
CA GLN A 15 -0.70 -20.03 -4.37
C GLN A 15 -0.02 -18.68 -4.18
N THR A 16 -0.16 -17.81 -5.17
CA THR A 16 0.15 -16.39 -5.05
C THR A 16 -1.14 -15.64 -4.77
N LEU A 17 -1.20 -14.95 -3.63
CA LEU A 17 -2.35 -14.16 -3.20
C LEU A 17 -2.01 -12.67 -3.33
N LEU A 18 -2.90 -11.92 -3.99
CA LEU A 18 -2.78 -10.48 -4.13
C LEU A 18 -3.96 -9.79 -3.44
N PHE A 19 -3.67 -8.97 -2.43
CA PHE A 19 -4.64 -8.16 -1.71
C PHE A 19 -4.53 -6.73 -2.18
N ILE A 20 -5.59 -6.18 -2.77
CA ILE A 20 -5.65 -4.77 -3.18
C ILE A 20 -6.75 -4.10 -2.37
N GLY A 21 -6.40 -3.02 -1.68
CA GLY A 21 -7.36 -2.32 -0.84
C GLY A 21 -7.15 -0.81 -0.85
N HIS A 22 -8.24 -0.08 -1.00
CA HIS A 22 -8.27 1.38 -0.87
C HIS A 22 -8.66 1.80 0.54
N SER A 23 -8.09 2.90 1.04
CA SER A 23 -8.40 3.46 2.35
C SER A 23 -8.23 2.39 3.46
N GLY A 24 -9.24 2.19 4.31
CA GLY A 24 -9.27 1.13 5.32
C GLY A 24 -9.19 -0.29 4.73
N GLY A 25 -9.59 -0.49 3.48
CA GLY A 25 -9.47 -1.77 2.78
C GLY A 25 -8.02 -2.24 2.63
N GLY A 26 -7.05 -1.31 2.49
CA GLY A 26 -5.64 -1.68 2.44
C GLY A 26 -5.13 -2.23 3.77
N ILE A 27 -5.62 -1.68 4.90
CA ILE A 27 -5.32 -2.18 6.25
C ILE A 27 -5.95 -3.55 6.46
N ALA A 28 -7.21 -3.72 6.04
CA ALA A 28 -7.89 -5.01 6.10
C ALA A 28 -7.16 -6.07 5.27
N GLY A 29 -6.70 -5.73 4.05
CA GLY A 29 -5.91 -6.60 3.20
C GLY A 29 -4.57 -7.02 3.82
N LEU A 30 -3.86 -6.07 4.45
CA LEU A 30 -2.63 -6.36 5.19
C LEU A 30 -2.88 -7.36 6.32
N HIS A 31 -3.92 -7.15 7.13
CA HIS A 31 -4.26 -8.06 8.21
C HIS A 31 -4.73 -9.44 7.70
N ALA A 32 -5.48 -9.48 6.60
CA ALA A 32 -5.87 -10.75 5.97
C ALA A 32 -4.63 -11.53 5.49
N ALA A 33 -3.67 -10.85 4.86
CA ALA A 33 -2.40 -11.47 4.46
C ALA A 33 -1.59 -11.99 5.66
N GLN A 34 -1.60 -11.27 6.78
CA GLN A 34 -0.94 -11.71 8.01
C GLN A 34 -1.62 -12.95 8.61
N LEU A 35 -2.95 -13.00 8.62
CA LEU A 35 -3.71 -14.18 9.09
C LEU A 35 -3.45 -15.43 8.24
N LEU A 36 -3.04 -15.26 6.98
CA LEU A 36 -2.74 -16.35 6.05
C LEU A 36 -1.24 -16.72 6.00
N GLN A 37 -0.44 -16.29 6.97
CA GLN A 37 1.00 -16.55 6.98
C GLN A 37 1.37 -18.03 6.97
N ASP A 38 0.59 -18.86 7.64
CA ASP A 38 0.87 -20.29 7.77
C ASP A 38 0.33 -21.10 6.57
N SER A 39 -0.28 -20.43 5.58
CA SER A 39 -0.81 -21.09 4.38
C SER A 39 0.27 -21.53 3.38
N GLY A 40 1.53 -21.12 3.59
CA GLY A 40 2.63 -21.36 2.64
C GLY A 40 2.50 -20.60 1.31
N SER A 41 1.49 -19.73 1.18
CA SER A 41 1.25 -18.92 -0.01
C SER A 41 2.12 -17.66 -0.02
N GLU A 42 2.58 -17.28 -1.21
CA GLU A 42 3.14 -15.95 -1.44
C GLU A 42 2.03 -14.92 -1.34
N ARG A 43 2.31 -13.77 -0.72
CA ARG A 43 1.29 -12.78 -0.37
C ARG A 43 1.80 -11.39 -0.71
N TYR A 44 1.12 -10.75 -1.65
CA TYR A 44 1.40 -9.39 -2.10
C TYR A 44 0.25 -8.48 -1.67
N ILE A 45 0.57 -7.29 -1.19
CA ILE A 45 -0.41 -6.35 -0.64
C ILE A 45 -0.21 -4.99 -1.29
N VAL A 46 -1.30 -4.43 -1.82
CA VAL A 46 -1.36 -3.08 -2.37
C VAL A 46 -2.31 -2.26 -1.50
N MET A 47 -1.77 -1.22 -0.87
CA MET A 47 -2.47 -0.31 0.03
C MET A 47 -2.59 1.06 -0.64
N ILE A 48 -3.78 1.41 -1.14
CA ILE A 48 -4.03 2.62 -1.93
C ILE A 48 -4.70 3.67 -1.05
N GLY A 49 -4.06 4.82 -0.86
CA GLY A 49 -4.57 5.89 -0.01
C GLY A 49 -4.84 5.46 1.44
N SER A 50 -4.20 4.38 1.90
CA SER A 50 -4.50 3.76 3.20
C SER A 50 -3.82 4.50 4.36
N PRO A 51 -4.43 4.54 5.56
CA PRO A 51 -3.75 5.00 6.77
C PRO A 51 -2.43 4.26 7.00
N LYS A 52 -1.48 4.92 7.67
CA LYS A 52 -0.21 4.29 8.02
C LYS A 52 -0.39 3.35 9.20
N CYS A 53 0.07 2.12 9.03
CA CYS A 53 0.19 1.14 10.10
C CYS A 53 1.59 0.51 10.09
N ARG A 54 1.91 -0.26 11.13
CA ARG A 54 3.13 -1.06 11.19
C ARG A 54 3.05 -2.17 10.14
N ILE A 55 3.96 -2.16 9.17
CA ILE A 55 4.11 -3.31 8.27
C ILE A 55 4.85 -4.43 9.03
N PRO A 56 4.30 -5.65 9.10
CA PRO A 56 5.02 -6.79 9.65
C PRO A 56 6.32 -7.03 8.88
N VAL A 57 7.42 -7.30 9.58
CA VAL A 57 8.75 -7.47 8.98
C VAL A 57 8.76 -8.60 7.93
N GLN A 58 7.90 -9.61 8.10
CA GLN A 58 7.77 -10.73 7.17
C GLN A 58 7.11 -10.35 5.83
N LEU A 59 6.59 -9.12 5.69
CA LEU A 59 5.86 -8.64 4.52
C LEU A 59 6.47 -7.36 3.93
N ASP A 60 7.62 -6.88 4.44
CA ASP A 60 8.15 -5.56 4.09
C ASP A 60 8.53 -5.40 2.60
N THR A 61 8.96 -6.49 1.95
CA THR A 61 9.25 -6.59 0.52
C THR A 61 8.01 -6.93 -0.33
N SER A 62 6.87 -7.25 0.28
CA SER A 62 5.65 -7.68 -0.41
C SER A 62 4.49 -6.69 -0.26
N VAL A 63 4.76 -5.48 0.25
CA VAL A 63 3.77 -4.42 0.43
C VAL A 63 4.13 -3.21 -0.43
N LEU A 64 3.20 -2.84 -1.30
CA LEU A 64 3.18 -1.56 -2.01
C LEU A 64 2.20 -0.60 -1.32
N THR A 65 2.67 0.58 -0.96
CA THR A 65 1.80 1.71 -0.60
C THR A 65 1.72 2.72 -1.73
N ILE A 66 0.51 3.13 -2.11
CA ILE A 66 0.25 4.17 -3.11
C ILE A 66 -0.41 5.36 -2.41
N ASN A 67 0.16 6.54 -2.60
CA ASN A 67 -0.33 7.80 -2.03
C ASN A 67 -0.52 8.85 -3.13
N ALA A 68 -1.49 9.74 -2.99
CA ALA A 68 -1.65 10.87 -3.90
C ALA A 68 -0.45 11.81 -3.78
N ALA A 69 0.15 12.20 -4.89
CA ALA A 69 1.22 13.20 -4.93
C ALA A 69 0.64 14.62 -4.84
N ASP A 70 1.40 15.55 -4.27
CA ASP A 70 1.04 16.98 -4.35
C ASP A 70 1.43 17.54 -5.72
N ILE A 71 0.52 17.47 -6.69
CA ILE A 71 0.74 17.99 -8.05
C ILE A 71 1.09 19.48 -8.03
N ARG A 72 0.48 20.27 -7.13
CA ARG A 72 0.68 21.73 -7.05
C ARG A 72 2.11 22.12 -6.68
N ARG A 73 2.86 21.21 -6.04
CA ARG A 73 4.25 21.41 -5.65
C ARG A 73 5.22 20.48 -6.39
N GLY A 74 4.85 20.03 -7.59
CA GLY A 74 5.67 19.14 -8.41
C GLY A 74 6.02 17.84 -7.69
N GLY A 75 5.08 17.29 -6.92
CA GLY A 75 5.25 16.04 -6.16
C GLY A 75 6.06 16.14 -4.87
N ARG A 76 6.62 17.32 -4.54
CA ARG A 76 7.47 17.51 -3.34
C ARG A 76 6.71 17.90 -2.06
N GLY A 77 5.42 18.14 -2.19
CA GLY A 77 4.56 18.55 -1.07
C GLY A 77 3.93 17.39 -0.30
N LYS A 78 3.09 17.72 0.68
CA LYS A 78 2.35 16.71 1.45
C LYS A 78 1.21 16.17 0.58
N SER A 79 1.00 14.86 0.63
CA SER A 79 -0.14 14.23 -0.04
C SER A 79 -1.45 14.99 0.24
N PRO A 80 -2.25 15.31 -0.80
CA PRO A 80 -3.59 15.88 -0.63
C PRO A 80 -4.55 14.87 0.00
N ASP A 81 -4.24 13.58 -0.08
CA ASP A 81 -4.92 12.52 0.66
C ASP A 81 -4.58 12.63 2.15
N ARG A 82 -5.58 13.03 2.96
CA ARG A 82 -5.44 13.15 4.41
C ARG A 82 -5.47 11.79 5.11
N VAL A 83 -6.16 10.79 4.54
CA VAL A 83 -6.28 9.46 5.13
C VAL A 83 -4.94 8.76 5.12
N SER A 84 -4.20 8.85 4.01
CA SER A 84 -2.85 8.30 3.90
C SER A 84 -1.82 8.93 4.86
N ARG A 85 -2.17 10.07 5.45
CA ARG A 85 -1.34 10.78 6.42
C ARG A 85 -1.63 10.39 7.86
N LEU A 86 -2.75 9.72 8.12
CA LEU A 86 -3.14 9.26 9.46
C LEU A 86 -2.22 8.11 9.90
N GLY A 87 -1.98 8.02 11.21
CA GLY A 87 -1.16 6.97 11.80
C GLY A 87 0.34 7.15 11.55
N THR A 88 1.08 6.07 11.81
CA THR A 88 2.54 6.06 11.73
C THR A 88 3.07 4.67 11.41
N HIS A 89 4.17 4.62 10.67
CA HIS A 89 4.99 3.41 10.52
C HIS A 89 6.01 3.27 11.66
N GLY A 90 5.89 4.11 12.70
CA GLY A 90 6.93 4.29 13.69
C GLY A 90 7.05 3.17 14.70
N GLY A 91 8.19 3.17 15.38
CA GLY A 91 8.45 2.27 16.49
C GLY A 91 9.72 2.63 17.24
N TRP A 92 9.84 2.08 18.44
CA TRP A 92 11.03 2.23 19.29
C TRP A 92 12.22 1.47 18.70
N ARG A 93 13.40 2.09 18.65
CA ARG A 93 14.68 1.45 18.32
C ARG A 93 15.75 1.85 19.33
N ALA A 94 16.77 1.02 19.52
CA ALA A 94 17.95 1.42 20.27
C ALA A 94 18.65 2.60 19.58
N GLY A 95 18.91 3.67 20.32
CA GLY A 95 19.68 4.83 19.86
C GLY A 95 21.18 4.59 19.97
N LYS A 96 21.98 5.59 19.54
CA LYS A 96 23.45 5.50 19.52
C LYS A 96 24.10 5.27 20.90
N LEU A 97 23.38 5.59 21.98
CA LEU A 97 23.83 5.41 23.37
C LEU A 97 23.03 4.31 24.10
N GLY A 98 22.38 3.40 23.36
CA GLY A 98 21.52 2.35 23.94
C GLY A 98 20.15 2.84 24.44
N LEU A 99 19.92 4.16 24.52
CA LEU A 99 18.64 4.73 24.94
C LEU A 99 17.54 4.49 23.88
N PRO A 100 16.31 4.16 24.29
CA PRO A 100 15.20 3.97 23.37
C PRO A 100 14.85 5.29 22.67
N THR A 101 14.84 5.26 21.33
CA THR A 101 14.46 6.41 20.50
C THR A 101 13.30 6.04 19.59
N TRP A 102 12.36 6.97 19.42
CA TRP A 102 11.25 6.77 18.49
C TRP A 102 11.72 7.01 17.04
N HIS A 103 11.56 6.01 16.17
CA HIS A 103 11.86 6.13 14.75
C HIS A 103 10.59 6.10 13.93
N ARG A 104 10.28 7.21 13.25
CA ARG A 104 9.00 7.45 12.55
C ARG A 104 8.71 6.46 11.40
N GLN A 105 9.74 5.88 10.80
CA GLN A 105 9.64 4.97 9.66
C GLN A 105 10.16 3.56 9.96
N LYS A 106 10.22 3.15 11.24
CA LYS A 106 10.83 1.85 11.63
C LYS A 106 10.22 0.67 10.87
N TYR A 107 8.92 0.72 10.60
CA TYR A 107 8.15 -0.33 9.96
C TYR A 107 7.45 0.18 8.69
N ALA A 108 8.10 1.11 7.99
CA ALA A 108 7.57 1.58 6.71
C ALA A 108 7.77 0.47 5.66
N PRO A 109 6.85 0.32 4.69
CA PRO A 109 7.07 -0.58 3.57
C PRO A 109 8.26 -0.10 2.74
N ILE A 110 8.94 -1.04 2.10
CA ILE A 110 10.06 -0.72 1.19
C ILE A 110 9.53 0.00 -0.06
N ASP A 111 8.43 -0.49 -0.64
CA ASP A 111 7.80 0.16 -1.80
C ASP A 111 6.70 1.14 -1.36
N ASN A 112 7.00 2.43 -1.52
CA ASN A 112 6.06 3.54 -1.36
C ASN A 112 6.10 4.44 -2.59
N ARG A 113 4.95 4.63 -3.24
CA ARG A 113 4.81 5.39 -4.48
C ARG A 113 3.84 6.54 -4.28
N ASN A 114 4.26 7.72 -4.73
CA ASN A 114 3.39 8.87 -4.86
C ASN A 114 2.91 8.94 -6.32
N VAL A 115 1.60 8.91 -6.53
CA VAL A 115 0.97 8.92 -7.85
C VAL A 115 0.30 10.29 -8.06
N PRO A 116 0.56 10.98 -9.18
CA PRO A 116 0.03 12.31 -9.43
C PRO A 116 -1.43 12.26 -9.87
N ILE A 117 -2.33 11.91 -8.95
CA ILE A 117 -3.77 11.92 -9.19
C ILE A 117 -4.37 13.33 -9.08
N ILE A 118 -5.36 13.64 -9.91
CA ILE A 118 -6.20 14.84 -9.78
C ILE A 118 -7.24 14.59 -8.69
N GLY A 119 -7.42 15.55 -7.77
CA GLY A 119 -8.35 15.41 -6.65
C GLY A 119 -7.68 14.93 -5.36
N GLY A 120 -8.36 14.06 -4.61
CA GLY A 120 -7.95 13.64 -3.28
C GLY A 120 -8.23 12.17 -2.99
N HIS A 121 -8.51 11.87 -1.71
CA HIS A 121 -8.55 10.51 -1.21
C HIS A 121 -9.52 9.58 -1.96
N ALA A 122 -10.67 10.08 -2.42
CA ALA A 122 -11.69 9.27 -3.07
C ALA A 122 -11.44 9.05 -4.57
N ASP A 123 -10.41 9.68 -5.15
CA ASP A 123 -10.34 9.88 -6.59
C ASP A 123 -9.34 8.97 -7.33
N TYR A 124 -8.65 8.06 -6.63
CA TYR A 124 -7.62 7.19 -7.22
C TYR A 124 -8.10 6.35 -8.43
N PHE A 125 -9.39 6.06 -8.52
CA PHE A 125 -9.96 5.20 -9.56
C PHE A 125 -10.88 5.94 -10.53
N ARG A 126 -10.85 7.27 -10.55
CA ARG A 126 -11.60 8.05 -11.54
C ARG A 126 -10.95 7.87 -12.91
N ASP A 127 -11.78 7.67 -13.93
CA ASP A 127 -11.40 7.28 -15.29
C ASP A 127 -11.87 8.28 -16.38
N SER A 128 -12.45 9.39 -15.96
CA SER A 128 -13.14 10.37 -16.82
C SER A 128 -12.83 11.80 -16.37
N GLU A 129 -13.10 12.77 -17.24
CA GLU A 129 -12.97 14.20 -16.92
C GLU A 129 -13.72 14.56 -15.63
N PRO A 130 -13.17 15.43 -14.74
CA PRO A 130 -11.93 16.19 -14.87
C PRO A 130 -10.67 15.46 -14.34
N TYR A 131 -10.69 14.13 -14.26
CA TYR A 131 -9.63 13.31 -13.64
C TYR A 131 -8.65 12.70 -14.65
N VAL A 132 -8.59 13.28 -15.84
CA VAL A 132 -7.66 12.93 -16.91
C VAL A 132 -6.61 14.03 -16.98
N ASP A 133 -5.34 13.64 -17.00
CA ASP A 133 -4.24 14.59 -17.08
C ASP A 133 -3.99 15.09 -18.51
N VAL A 134 -3.06 16.03 -18.64
CA VAL A 134 -2.69 16.63 -19.94
C VAL A 134 -2.11 15.63 -20.95
N THR A 135 -1.72 14.43 -20.50
CA THR A 135 -1.23 13.34 -21.36
C THR A 135 -2.34 12.37 -21.76
N GLY A 136 -3.59 12.64 -21.37
CA GLY A 136 -4.74 11.78 -21.66
C GLY A 136 -4.86 10.58 -20.71
N ARG A 137 -4.16 10.58 -19.58
CA ARG A 137 -4.17 9.47 -18.62
C ARG A 137 -5.06 9.78 -17.43
N SER A 138 -5.91 8.83 -17.07
CA SER A 138 -6.78 8.97 -15.90
C SER A 138 -6.09 8.60 -14.58
N ASN A 139 -6.67 9.00 -13.45
CA ASN A 139 -6.23 8.55 -12.13
C ASN A 139 -6.19 7.00 -12.04
N LEU A 140 -7.19 6.33 -12.62
CA LEU A 140 -7.24 4.88 -12.70
C LEU A 140 -6.02 4.32 -13.44
N ASP A 141 -5.70 4.87 -14.61
CA ASP A 141 -4.55 4.43 -15.42
C ASP A 141 -3.24 4.57 -14.65
N LEU A 142 -3.03 5.72 -14.01
CA LEU A 142 -1.83 6.00 -13.22
C LEU A 142 -1.70 5.05 -12.02
N THR A 143 -2.81 4.76 -11.35
CA THR A 143 -2.84 3.85 -10.21
C THR A 143 -2.58 2.41 -10.64
N LEU A 144 -3.25 1.93 -11.69
CA LEU A 144 -3.09 0.57 -12.20
C LEU A 144 -1.70 0.33 -12.78
N GLU A 145 -1.15 1.26 -13.56
CA GLU A 145 0.22 1.15 -14.07
C GLU A 145 1.21 1.03 -12.91
N THR A 146 1.08 1.85 -11.87
CA THR A 146 1.95 1.77 -10.68
C THR A 146 1.94 0.37 -10.05
N ILE A 147 0.75 -0.25 -9.96
CA ILE A 147 0.59 -1.61 -9.45
C ILE A 147 1.25 -2.63 -10.39
N GLN A 148 1.00 -2.53 -11.70
CA GLN A 148 1.53 -3.44 -12.70
C GLN A 148 3.07 -3.39 -12.78
N THR A 149 3.65 -2.18 -12.77
CA THR A 149 5.11 -1.98 -12.73
C THR A 149 5.72 -2.62 -11.49
N TRP A 150 5.07 -2.47 -10.32
CA TRP A 150 5.53 -3.11 -9.10
C TRP A 150 5.45 -4.63 -9.17
N LEU A 151 4.32 -5.20 -9.61
CA LEU A 151 4.15 -6.65 -9.75
C LEU A 151 5.14 -7.27 -10.74
N THR A 152 5.49 -6.55 -11.80
CA THR A 152 6.44 -7.04 -12.81
C THR A 152 7.88 -7.08 -12.28
N ARG A 153 8.23 -6.20 -11.33
CA ARG A 153 9.54 -6.23 -10.63
C ARG A 153 9.68 -7.36 -9.63
N LEU A 154 8.58 -8.00 -9.22
CA LEU A 154 8.57 -9.08 -8.25
C LEU A 154 8.75 -10.47 -8.90
N LYS A 155 8.70 -10.53 -10.23
CA LYS A 155 9.00 -11.72 -11.04
C LYS A 155 10.50 -11.79 -11.34
#